data_AF-A0A8D8G4H8-F1
#
_entry.id   AF-A0A8D8G4H8-F1
#
_cell.length_a   1.000
_cell.length_b   1.000
_cell.length_c   1.000
_cell.angle_alpha   90.00
_cell.angle_beta   90.00
_cell.angle_gamma   90.00
#
_symmetry.space_group_name_H-M   'P 1'
#
loop_
_entity.id
_entity.type
_entity.pdbx_description
1 polymer ?
#
loop_
_entity_poly.entity_id
_entity_poly.type
_entity_poly.pdbx_seq_one_letter_code
_entity_poly.pdbx_strand_id
1 'polypeptide(L)'
;MNVSIERKRTDCAALPKGWQREEVLRKSGLSAGKVDVYYYSRGMRADTSLIPPIRQTASIFKQPVTVVRSQDGEGKVKRDLQHGTQVKPKQLFWEKRLENQIYNQRRQIALSERAYR
;
A
#
# COMPACT_ATOMS: atom_id res chain seq x y z
N MET A 1 -9.17 31.62 15.21
CA MET A 1 -9.36 31.76 13.75
C MET A 1 -9.36 30.36 13.15
N ASN A 2 -10.52 29.88 12.77
CA ASN A 2 -10.74 28.49 12.41
C ASN A 2 -10.58 28.42 10.90
N VAL A 3 -9.37 28.11 10.42
CA VAL A 3 -9.11 28.00 8.98
C VAL A 3 -9.78 26.72 8.47
N SER A 4 -11.05 26.82 8.07
CA SER A 4 -11.70 25.82 7.23
C SER A 4 -10.94 25.78 5.91
N ILE A 5 -10.02 24.83 5.77
CA ILE A 5 -9.39 24.53 4.49
C ILE A 5 -10.51 24.06 3.58
N GLU A 6 -10.94 24.92 2.66
CA GLU A 6 -11.76 24.49 1.53
C GLU A 6 -10.97 23.45 0.75
N ARG A 7 -11.31 22.18 0.95
CA ARG A 7 -10.78 21.05 0.18
C ARG A 7 -11.35 21.13 -1.22
N LYS A 8 -10.66 21.85 -2.11
CA LYS A 8 -11.07 22.00 -3.51
C LYS A 8 -10.62 20.78 -4.31
N ARG A 9 -11.55 19.86 -4.53
CA ARG A 9 -11.36 18.75 -5.49
C ARG A 9 -11.52 19.28 -6.91
N THR A 10 -10.56 18.99 -7.76
CA THR A 10 -10.53 19.44 -9.16
C THR A 10 -10.62 18.26 -10.09
N ASP A 11 -11.30 18.38 -11.22
CA ASP A 11 -11.38 17.29 -12.19
C ASP A 11 -10.02 17.09 -12.90
N CYS A 12 -9.60 15.84 -13.05
CA CYS A 12 -8.30 15.49 -13.60
C CYS A 12 -8.43 15.07 -15.06
N ALA A 13 -8.19 16.00 -15.98
CA ALA A 13 -8.35 15.77 -17.43
C ALA A 13 -7.40 14.70 -18.02
N ALA A 14 -6.29 14.42 -17.33
CA ALA A 14 -5.34 13.38 -17.74
C ALA A 14 -5.81 11.96 -17.41
N LEU A 15 -6.85 11.81 -16.60
CA LEU A 15 -7.43 10.54 -16.21
C LEU A 15 -8.80 10.36 -16.86
N PRO A 16 -9.36 9.13 -16.87
CA PRO A 16 -10.70 8.90 -17.38
C PRO A 16 -11.74 9.87 -16.78
N LYS A 17 -12.84 10.11 -17.51
CA LYS A 17 -13.89 11.01 -17.06
C LYS A 17 -14.38 10.62 -15.67
N GLY A 18 -14.48 11.61 -14.77
CA GLY A 18 -14.92 11.43 -13.39
C GLY A 18 -13.77 11.37 -12.38
N TRP A 19 -12.51 11.22 -12.79
CA TRP A 19 -11.41 11.31 -11.84
C TRP A 19 -11.18 12.75 -11.36
N GLN A 20 -10.91 12.88 -10.07
CA GLN A 20 -10.61 14.14 -9.40
C GLN A 20 -9.26 14.07 -8.71
N ARG A 21 -8.59 15.21 -8.62
CA ARG A 21 -7.33 15.43 -7.93
C ARG A 21 -7.56 16.41 -6.78
N GLU A 22 -6.99 16.09 -5.63
CA GLU A 22 -6.93 16.96 -4.45
C GLU A 22 -5.47 17.16 -4.07
N GLU A 23 -5.07 18.43 -3.92
CA GLU A 23 -3.75 18.80 -3.42
C GLU A 23 -3.88 19.31 -2.00
N VAL A 24 -3.13 18.71 -1.07
CA VAL A 24 -3.19 19.04 0.35
C VAL A 24 -1.82 19.53 0.80
N LEU A 25 -1.74 20.81 1.15
CA LEU A 25 -0.53 21.38 1.75
C LEU A 25 -0.41 20.94 3.21
N ARG A 26 0.73 20.34 3.55
CA ARG A 26 1.06 20.01 4.94
C ARG A 26 1.35 21.29 5.73
N LYS A 27 0.60 21.52 6.80
CA LYS A 27 0.67 22.76 7.59
C LYS A 27 1.69 22.75 8.72
N SER A 28 2.13 21.58 9.18
CA SER A 28 2.96 21.45 10.38
C SER A 28 3.94 20.27 10.30
N GLY A 29 4.88 20.23 11.25
CA GLY A 29 5.91 19.20 11.36
C GLY A 29 7.07 19.38 10.36
N LEU A 30 7.98 18.40 10.34
CA LEU A 30 9.22 18.43 9.52
C LEU A 30 8.99 18.47 8.00
N SER A 31 7.75 18.24 7.57
CA SER A 31 7.36 18.27 6.15
C SER A 31 6.33 19.37 5.85
N ALA A 32 6.19 20.35 6.75
CA ALA A 32 5.39 21.54 6.51
C ALA A 32 5.82 22.22 5.19
N GLY A 33 4.85 22.64 4.39
CA GLY A 33 5.07 23.21 3.07
C GLY A 33 5.14 22.19 1.93
N LYS A 34 5.27 20.89 2.21
CA LYS A 34 5.13 19.86 1.16
C LYS A 34 3.66 19.64 0.81
N VAL A 35 3.40 19.30 -0.45
CA VAL A 35 2.06 19.02 -0.96
C VAL A 35 1.90 17.51 -1.17
N ASP A 36 0.83 16.95 -0.61
CA ASP A 36 0.36 15.61 -0.94
C ASP A 36 -0.70 15.68 -2.03
N VAL A 37 -0.66 14.72 -2.96
CA VAL A 37 -1.61 14.64 -4.07
C VAL A 37 -2.43 13.37 -3.93
N TYR A 38 -3.75 13.51 -3.86
CA TYR A 38 -4.72 12.42 -3.80
C TYR A 38 -5.56 12.39 -5.08
N TYR A 39 -5.88 11.18 -5.55
CA TYR A 39 -6.76 10.98 -6.71
C TYR A 39 -8.00 10.20 -6.29
N TYR A 40 -9.17 10.63 -6.76
CA TYR A 40 -10.47 10.06 -6.44
C TYR A 40 -11.25 9.79 -7.73
N SER A 41 -11.84 8.61 -7.90
CA SER A 41 -12.78 8.36 -9.00
C SER A 41 -14.20 8.79 -8.59
N ARG A 42 -14.85 9.67 -9.35
CA ARG A 42 -16.31 9.88 -9.26
C ARG A 42 -16.99 8.75 -9.99
N GLY A 43 -17.39 7.73 -9.23
CA GLY A 43 -18.20 6.65 -9.75
C GLY A 43 -17.54 5.29 -9.65
N MET A 44 -17.38 4.81 -8.42
CA MET A 44 -17.94 3.51 -8.10
C MET A 44 -18.52 3.62 -6.70
N ARG A 45 -19.86 3.63 -6.61
CA ARG A 45 -20.55 3.20 -5.40
C ARG A 45 -19.88 1.90 -4.97
N ALA A 46 -19.41 1.84 -3.73
CA ALA A 46 -18.78 0.69 -3.08
C ALA A 46 -18.61 -0.49 -4.04
N ASP A 47 -17.44 -0.56 -4.68
CA ASP A 47 -16.93 -1.74 -5.33
C ASP A 47 -17.33 -2.92 -4.42
N THR A 48 -18.31 -3.71 -4.84
CA THR A 48 -18.74 -4.88 -4.07
C THR A 48 -17.58 -5.86 -3.90
N SER A 49 -16.50 -5.70 -4.67
CA SER A 49 -15.20 -6.35 -4.53
C SER A 49 -14.33 -5.83 -3.38
N LEU A 50 -14.54 -4.59 -2.90
CA LEU A 50 -13.88 -4.03 -1.71
C LEU A 50 -14.67 -4.28 -0.42
N ILE A 51 -15.95 -4.61 -0.52
CA ILE A 51 -16.68 -5.20 0.59
C ILE A 51 -16.12 -6.62 0.73
N PRO A 52 -15.36 -6.94 1.80
CA PRO A 52 -14.93 -8.32 1.99
C PRO A 52 -16.17 -9.20 1.94
N PRO A 53 -16.18 -10.32 1.19
CA PRO A 53 -17.36 -11.14 1.07
C PRO A 53 -17.83 -11.43 2.49
N ILE A 54 -19.05 -10.97 2.82
CA ILE A 54 -19.71 -11.35 4.07
C ILE A 54 -19.77 -12.85 3.96
N ARG A 55 -18.82 -13.52 4.62
CA ARG A 55 -18.77 -14.98 4.62
C ARG A 55 -20.13 -15.35 5.14
N GLN A 56 -20.93 -15.96 4.28
CA GLN A 56 -22.20 -16.54 4.65
C GLN A 56 -21.91 -17.45 5.82
N THR A 57 -22.13 -16.98 7.04
CA THR A 57 -22.22 -17.87 8.18
C THR A 57 -23.58 -18.51 8.01
N ALA A 58 -23.65 -19.51 7.12
CA ALA A 58 -24.71 -20.50 7.18
C ALA A 58 -24.82 -20.92 8.64
N SER A 59 -26.05 -20.88 9.15
CA SER A 59 -26.39 -20.91 10.56
C SER A 59 -25.50 -21.84 11.38
N ILE A 60 -24.91 -21.27 12.44
CA ILE A 60 -24.14 -21.89 13.52
C ILE A 60 -25.01 -22.77 14.42
N PHE A 61 -25.95 -23.54 13.84
CA PHE A 61 -26.72 -24.53 14.58
C PHE A 61 -25.80 -25.71 14.95
N LYS A 62 -25.00 -25.43 15.98
CA LYS A 62 -24.60 -26.30 17.08
C LYS A 62 -24.29 -27.74 16.68
N GLN A 63 -23.36 -27.91 15.75
CA GLN A 63 -22.61 -29.17 15.73
C GLN A 63 -21.56 -29.07 16.83
N PRO A 64 -21.54 -29.98 17.83
CA PRO A 64 -20.48 -30.00 18.83
C PRO A 64 -19.15 -30.30 18.13
N VAL A 65 -18.16 -29.43 18.31
CA VAL A 65 -16.80 -29.65 17.83
C VAL A 65 -16.01 -30.32 18.95
N THR A 66 -15.60 -31.57 18.75
CA THR A 66 -14.73 -32.30 19.68
C THR A 66 -13.27 -31.96 19.40
N VAL A 67 -12.58 -31.37 20.38
CA VAL A 67 -11.15 -31.09 20.28
C VAL A 67 -10.37 -32.37 20.57
N VAL A 68 -9.76 -32.97 19.55
CA VAL A 68 -8.80 -34.06 19.72
C VAL A 68 -7.41 -33.44 19.94
N ARG A 69 -6.82 -33.66 21.11
CA ARG A 69 -5.41 -33.31 21.36
C ARG A 69 -4.59 -34.58 21.32
N SER A 70 -3.74 -34.71 20.30
CA SER A 70 -2.73 -35.76 20.25
C SER A 70 -1.37 -35.16 20.58
N GLN A 71 -1.05 -35.04 21.87
CA GLN A 71 0.32 -34.88 22.37
C GLN A 71 0.41 -35.51 23.76
N ASP A 72 0.57 -36.84 23.81
CA ASP A 72 1.07 -37.54 24.99
C ASP A 72 2.59 -37.63 24.85
N GLY A 73 3.33 -36.88 25.67
CA GLY A 73 4.78 -37.01 25.79
C GLY A 73 5.51 -35.68 25.77
N GLU A 74 6.40 -35.51 26.74
CA GLU A 74 7.24 -34.35 27.03
C GLU A 74 8.02 -33.81 25.81
N GLY A 75 7.39 -32.93 25.03
CA GLY A 75 8.08 -32.13 24.03
C GLY A 75 8.66 -30.88 24.69
N LYS A 76 9.90 -30.93 25.18
CA LYS A 76 10.65 -29.72 25.57
C LYS A 76 10.67 -28.76 24.37
N VAL A 77 9.86 -27.72 24.42
CA VAL A 77 9.85 -26.67 23.39
C VAL A 77 11.18 -25.92 23.47
N LYS A 78 12.14 -26.33 22.64
CA LYS A 78 13.40 -25.63 22.43
C LYS A 78 13.07 -24.26 21.84
N ARG A 79 13.10 -23.21 22.67
CA ARG A 79 12.94 -21.82 22.24
C ARG A 79 14.22 -21.33 21.56
N ASP A 80 14.63 -21.95 20.47
CA ASP A 80 15.76 -21.47 19.68
C ASP A 80 15.35 -21.37 18.22
N LEU A 81 14.66 -20.29 17.84
CA LEU A 81 15.01 -19.60 16.61
C LEU A 81 15.35 -18.17 17.04
N GLN A 82 16.63 -17.96 17.31
CA GLN A 82 17.21 -16.63 17.30
C GLN A 82 16.72 -15.92 16.04
N HIS A 83 16.24 -14.69 16.21
CA HIS A 83 15.94 -13.82 15.08
C HIS A 83 17.28 -13.53 14.39
N GLY A 84 17.72 -14.43 13.51
CA GLY A 84 18.82 -14.19 12.59
C GLY A 84 18.53 -12.92 11.81
N THR A 85 19.60 -12.24 11.37
CA THR A 85 19.58 -10.92 10.74
C THR A 85 18.31 -10.72 9.92
N GLN A 86 17.37 -9.92 10.44
CA GLN A 86 16.12 -9.65 9.75
C GLN A 86 16.44 -8.88 8.47
N VAL A 87 16.62 -9.61 7.37
CA VAL A 87 16.66 -9.00 6.04
C VAL A 87 15.27 -8.42 5.81
N LYS A 88 15.19 -7.10 5.75
CA LYS A 88 13.96 -6.39 5.42
C LYS A 88 13.39 -7.01 4.13
N PRO A 89 12.09 -7.40 4.12
CA PRO A 89 11.50 -8.01 2.93
C PRO A 89 11.62 -7.03 1.75
N LYS A 90 12.19 -7.53 0.65
CA LYS A 90 12.41 -6.76 -0.57
C LYS A 90 11.10 -6.61 -1.35
N GLN A 91 10.73 -5.39 -1.71
CA GLN A 91 9.48 -5.08 -2.42
C GLN A 91 9.62 -5.27 -3.93
N LEU A 92 9.60 -6.54 -4.37
CA LEU A 92 9.95 -6.94 -5.74
C LEU A 92 9.05 -6.35 -6.83
N PHE A 93 7.77 -6.08 -6.54
CA PHE A 93 6.82 -5.58 -7.53
C PHE A 93 7.26 -4.24 -8.13
N TRP A 94 7.59 -3.26 -7.30
CA TRP A 94 7.98 -1.93 -7.77
C TRP A 94 9.37 -1.92 -8.38
N GLU A 95 10.30 -2.69 -7.82
CA GLU A 95 11.64 -2.80 -8.37
C GLU A 95 11.62 -3.32 -9.81
N LYS A 96 10.91 -4.43 -10.07
CA LYS A 96 10.77 -4.97 -11.42
C LYS A 96 9.98 -4.03 -12.34
N ARG A 97 8.90 -3.44 -11.82
CA ARG A 97 8.06 -2.51 -12.61
C ARG A 97 8.83 -1.27 -13.06
N LEU A 98 9.76 -0.77 -12.24
CA LEU A 98 10.52 0.45 -12.50
C LEU A 98 11.92 0.19 -13.11
N GLU A 99 12.35 -1.06 -13.20
CA GLU A 99 13.71 -1.45 -13.62
C GLU A 99 14.11 -0.82 -14.96
N ASN A 100 13.26 -0.93 -15.99
CA ASN A 100 13.52 -0.33 -17.30
C ASN A 100 13.56 1.20 -17.25
N GLN A 101 12.72 1.84 -16.44
CA GLN A 101 12.74 3.29 -16.30
C GLN A 101 14.05 3.76 -15.65
N ILE A 102 14.48 3.06 -14.60
CA ILE A 102 15.74 3.32 -13.89
C ILE A 102 16.94 3.06 -14.81
N TYR A 103 16.94 1.97 -15.58
CA TYR A 103 17.99 1.66 -16.54
C TYR A 103 18.13 2.75 -17.60
N ASN A 104 17.01 3.15 -18.20
CA ASN A 104 17.01 4.19 -19.23
C ASN A 104 17.44 5.53 -18.66
N GLN A 105 16.98 5.90 -17.46
CA GLN A 105 17.40 7.14 -16.80
C GLN A 105 18.91 7.14 -16.52
N ARG A 106 19.45 6.05 -15.99
CA ARG A 106 20.89 5.90 -15.72
C ARG A 106 21.71 5.96 -17.00
N ARG A 107 21.22 5.33 -18.09
CA ARG A 107 21.86 5.38 -19.40
C ARG A 107 21.88 6.80 -19.96
N GLN A 108 20.78 7.55 -19.85
CA GLN A 108 20.73 8.94 -20.31
C GLN A 108 21.71 9.84 -19.54
N ILE A 109 21.77 9.68 -18.21
CA ILE A 109 22.73 10.42 -17.37
C ILE A 109 24.18 10.11 -17.79
N ALA A 110 24.53 8.83 -17.93
CA ALA A 110 25.87 8.42 -18.35
C ALA A 110 26.26 8.91 -19.76
N LEU A 111 25.29 9.02 -20.67
CA LEU A 111 25.51 9.62 -22.00
C LEU A 111 25.71 11.13 -21.91
N SER A 112 24.93 11.84 -21.07
CA SER A 112 25.10 13.28 -20.87
C SER A 112 26.44 13.66 -20.24
N GLU A 113 26.93 12.85 -19.29
CA GLU A 113 28.22 13.08 -18.64
C GLU A 113 29.40 12.85 -19.58
N ARG A 114 29.25 11.96 -20.58
CA ARG A 114 30.26 11.75 -21.63
C ARG A 114 30.25 12.84 -22.70
N ALA A 115 29.09 13.42 -22.99
CA ALA A 115 28.97 14.50 -23.99
C ALA A 115 29.48 15.85 -23.47
N TYR A 116 29.61 16.01 -22.15
CA TYR A 116 30.08 17.23 -21.49
C TYR A 116 31.57 17.21 -21.10
N ARG A 117 32.32 16.18 -21.49
CA ARG A 117 33.79 16.11 -21.40
C ARG A 117 34.38 16.26 -22.79
#